data_AF-A0AAN4MZP2-F1
#
_entry.id   AF-A0AAN4MZP2-F1
#
_cell.length_a   1.000
_cell.length_b   1.000
_cell.length_c   1.000
_cell.angle_alpha   90.00
_cell.angle_beta   90.00
_cell.angle_gamma   90.00
#
_symmetry.space_group_name_H-M   'P 1'
#
loop_
_entity.id
_entity.type
_entity.pdbx_description
1 polymer ?
#
loop_
_entity_poly.entity_id
_entity_poly.type
_entity_poly.pdbx_seq_one_letter_code
_entity_poly.pdbx_strand_id
1 'polypeptide(L)'
;MVREFSAISELKSIREQKSRLSEREQELIKPILSDLNIIPVIYKWYCEVVGNCGLPERRAGASFRQKFIFIILFLYSPSTLAGGKIAKGIRDILAGILGFKAPTGISNLCVDVTFYYNNYKDYRADIDYLYTEIINRLRFKGLIN
;
A
#
# COMPACT_ATOMS: atom_id res chain seq x y z
N MET A 1 16.47 37.44 24.83
CA MET A 1 15.46 36.50 25.35
C MET A 1 16.22 35.44 26.14
N VAL A 2 16.15 35.49 27.48
CA VAL A 2 16.87 34.56 28.35
C VAL A 2 16.13 33.23 28.31
N ARG A 3 16.79 32.14 27.91
CA ARG A 3 16.20 30.79 27.98
C ARG A 3 16.24 30.33 29.43
N GLU A 4 15.09 30.20 30.04
CA GLU A 4 14.95 29.67 31.40
C GLU A 4 15.29 28.16 31.43
N PHE A 5 15.76 27.65 32.58
CA PHE A 5 16.06 26.23 32.76
C PHE A 5 14.86 25.31 32.53
N SER A 6 13.63 25.84 32.60
CA SER A 6 12.38 25.19 32.20
C SER A 6 12.43 24.66 30.75
N ALA A 7 13.17 25.34 29.86
CA ALA A 7 13.37 24.92 28.48
C ALA A 7 14.07 23.55 28.37
N ILE A 8 14.89 23.16 29.35
CA ILE A 8 15.55 21.84 29.34
C ILE A 8 14.53 20.72 29.61
N SER A 9 13.59 20.95 30.53
CA SER A 9 12.50 20.00 30.82
C SER A 9 11.59 19.85 29.60
N GLU A 10 11.22 20.97 28.98
CA GLU A 10 10.42 20.98 27.76
C GLU A 10 11.13 20.26 26.60
N LEU A 11 12.42 20.50 26.39
CA LEU A 11 13.23 19.80 25.38
C LEU A 11 13.27 18.28 25.61
N LYS A 12 13.35 17.83 26.88
CA LYS A 12 13.29 16.40 27.20
C LYS A 12 11.92 15.80 26.85
N SER A 13 10.83 16.48 27.23
CA SER A 13 9.46 16.06 26.90
C SER A 13 9.25 15.94 25.38
N ILE A 14 9.68 16.95 24.61
CA ILE A 14 9.58 16.94 23.14
C ILE A 14 10.37 15.77 22.55
N ARG A 15 11.57 15.47 23.05
CA ARG A 15 12.39 14.35 22.57
C ARG A 15 11.72 13.01 22.84
N GLU A 16 11.13 12.85 24.03
CA GLU A 16 10.40 11.63 24.39
C GLU A 16 9.17 11.43 23.49
N GLN A 17 8.39 12.49 23.25
CA GLN A 17 7.24 12.44 22.34
C GLN A 17 7.67 12.06 20.91
N LYS A 18 8.77 12.63 20.41
CA LYS A 18 9.32 12.27 19.09
C LYS A 18 9.74 10.80 19.02
N SER A 19 10.35 10.25 20.06
CA SER A 19 10.72 8.83 20.11
C SER A 19 9.49 7.94 19.99
N ARG A 20 8.47 8.17 20.82
CA ARG A 20 7.22 7.40 20.82
C ARG A 20 6.51 7.46 19.48
N LEU A 21 6.44 8.63 18.85
CA LEU A 21 5.85 8.79 17.52
C LEU A 21 6.65 8.04 16.44
N SER A 22 7.97 8.09 16.51
CA SER A 22 8.84 7.37 15.57
C SER A 22 8.70 5.85 15.71
N GLU A 23 8.65 5.32 16.93
CA GLU A 23 8.40 3.90 17.19
C GLU A 23 7.06 3.47 16.59
N ARG A 24 6.00 4.24 16.83
CA ARG A 24 4.67 3.95 16.28
C ARG A 24 4.63 4.00 14.75
N GLU A 25 5.33 4.96 14.15
CA GLU A 25 5.49 5.03 12.70
C GLU A 25 6.16 3.76 12.16
N GLN A 26 7.25 3.30 12.79
CA GLN A 26 7.95 2.07 12.38
C GLN A 26 7.06 0.83 12.46
N GLU A 27 6.17 0.73 13.44
CA GLU A 27 5.18 -0.35 13.53
C GLU A 27 4.18 -0.30 12.37
N LEU A 28 3.65 0.89 12.07
CA LEU A 28 2.61 1.07 11.04
C LEU A 28 3.13 0.89 9.62
N ILE A 29 4.40 1.24 9.37
CA ILE A 29 5.00 1.08 8.03
C ILE A 29 5.54 -0.33 7.78
N LYS A 30 5.47 -1.23 8.76
CA LYS A 30 5.98 -2.59 8.61
C LYS A 30 5.16 -3.33 7.55
N PRO A 31 5.80 -3.88 6.50
CA PRO A 31 5.08 -4.63 5.47
C PRO A 31 4.56 -5.97 6.02
N ILE A 32 3.43 -6.41 5.50
CA ILE A 32 2.80 -7.70 5.80
C ILE A 32 3.53 -8.82 5.03
N LEU A 33 3.96 -8.54 3.80
CA LEU A 33 4.67 -9.47 2.92
C LEU A 33 6.01 -8.87 2.47
N SER A 34 7.01 -9.73 2.31
CA SER A 34 8.34 -9.37 1.80
C SER A 34 8.73 -10.14 0.54
N ASP A 35 8.19 -11.36 0.34
CA ASP A 35 8.45 -12.16 -0.86
C ASP A 35 7.68 -11.63 -2.07
N LEU A 36 8.38 -10.91 -2.95
CA LEU A 36 7.83 -10.29 -4.14
C LEU A 36 7.31 -11.30 -5.17
N ASN A 37 7.73 -12.57 -5.10
CA ASN A 37 7.26 -13.62 -6.03
C ASN A 37 5.78 -13.96 -5.82
N ILE A 38 5.19 -13.54 -4.70
CA ILE A 38 3.77 -13.73 -4.40
C ILE A 38 2.91 -12.69 -5.13
N ILE A 39 3.45 -11.54 -5.55
CA ILE A 39 2.69 -10.46 -6.22
C ILE A 39 1.94 -10.95 -7.48
N PRO A 40 2.56 -11.70 -8.42
CA PRO A 40 1.83 -12.29 -9.56
C PRO A 40 0.71 -13.24 -9.14
N VAL A 41 0.87 -13.97 -8.05
CA VAL A 41 -0.16 -14.89 -7.52
C VAL A 41 -1.34 -14.09 -6.96
N ILE A 42 -1.07 -13.03 -6.20
CA ILE A 42 -2.10 -12.11 -5.70
C ILE A 42 -2.84 -11.45 -6.87
N TYR A 43 -2.15 -11.07 -7.95
CA TYR A 43 -2.80 -10.52 -9.13
C TYR A 43 -3.79 -11.50 -9.77
N LYS A 44 -3.45 -12.79 -9.81
CA LYS A 44 -4.37 -13.83 -10.29
C LYS A 44 -5.62 -13.89 -9.42
N TRP A 45 -5.48 -13.93 -8.09
CA TRP A 45 -6.62 -13.93 -7.18
C TRP A 45 -7.45 -12.66 -7.29
N TYR A 46 -6.81 -11.50 -7.43
CA TYR A 46 -7.47 -10.23 -7.67
C TYR A 46 -8.36 -10.29 -8.92
N CYS A 47 -7.83 -10.83 -10.03
CA CYS A 47 -8.60 -11.03 -11.26
C CYS A 47 -9.79 -11.99 -11.06
N GLU A 48 -9.62 -13.06 -10.29
CA GLU A 48 -10.65 -14.04 -9.97
C GLU A 48 -11.79 -13.41 -9.13
N VAL A 49 -11.45 -12.66 -8.08
CA VAL A 49 -12.44 -12.04 -7.17
C VAL A 49 -13.27 -10.97 -7.89
N VAL A 50 -12.64 -10.16 -8.73
CA VAL A 50 -13.36 -9.13 -9.52
C VAL A 50 -14.26 -9.77 -10.60
N GLY A 51 -14.16 -11.08 -10.86
CA GLY A 51 -14.92 -11.76 -11.90
C GLY A 51 -14.46 -11.40 -13.32
N ASN A 52 -13.23 -10.91 -13.46
CA ASN A 52 -12.65 -10.46 -14.74
C ASN A 52 -11.77 -11.53 -15.41
N CYS A 53 -11.90 -12.81 -15.02
CA CYS A 53 -11.21 -13.92 -15.67
C CYS A 53 -11.61 -14.02 -17.14
N GLY A 54 -10.76 -13.50 -18.03
CA GLY A 54 -10.89 -13.69 -19.48
C GLY A 54 -11.32 -12.45 -20.28
N LEU A 55 -11.52 -11.30 -19.65
CA LEU A 55 -11.95 -10.05 -20.32
C LEU A 55 -10.87 -8.95 -20.21
N PRO A 56 -9.97 -8.78 -21.22
CA PRO A 56 -8.89 -7.79 -21.20
C PRO A 56 -9.35 -6.34 -21.05
N GLU A 57 -10.49 -6.00 -21.65
CA GLU A 57 -11.01 -4.63 -21.71
C GLU A 57 -11.40 -4.08 -20.33
N ARG A 58 -11.97 -4.93 -19.48
CA ARG A 58 -12.31 -4.60 -18.09
C ARG A 58 -11.07 -4.46 -17.18
N ARG A 59 -9.92 -5.00 -17.58
CA ARG A 59 -8.63 -4.91 -16.87
C ARG A 59 -7.78 -3.70 -17.29
N ALA A 60 -8.16 -3.03 -18.37
CA ALA A 60 -7.50 -1.81 -18.84
C ALA A 60 -7.94 -0.55 -18.08
N GLY A 61 -9.07 -0.63 -17.35
CA GLY A 61 -9.61 0.50 -16.60
C GLY A 61 -8.65 1.00 -15.50
N ALA A 62 -8.51 2.32 -15.40
CA ALA A 62 -7.67 2.97 -14.41
C ALA A 62 -8.05 2.54 -12.97
N SER A 63 -9.35 2.50 -12.66
CA SER A 63 -9.86 2.11 -11.34
C SER A 63 -9.44 0.67 -10.94
N PHE A 64 -9.51 -0.29 -11.86
CA PHE A 64 -9.06 -1.67 -11.60
C PHE A 64 -7.57 -1.71 -11.22
N ARG A 65 -6.74 -1.05 -12.03
CA ARG A 65 -5.29 -1.00 -11.79
C ARG A 65 -4.95 -0.25 -10.50
N GLN A 66 -5.63 0.85 -10.21
CA GLN A 66 -5.46 1.64 -8.99
C GLN A 66 -5.78 0.84 -7.72
N LYS A 67 -6.91 0.11 -7.72
CA LYS A 67 -7.29 -0.75 -6.59
C LYS A 67 -6.27 -1.85 -6.34
N PHE A 68 -5.78 -2.50 -7.40
CA PHE A 68 -4.72 -3.51 -7.27
C PHE A 68 -3.43 -2.94 -6.69
N ILE A 69 -2.97 -1.79 -7.21
CA ILE A 69 -1.78 -1.12 -6.69
C ILE A 69 -1.94 -0.77 -5.22
N PHE A 70 -3.10 -0.23 -4.81
CA PHE A 70 -3.35 0.13 -3.43
C PHE A 70 -3.14 -1.08 -2.50
N ILE A 71 -3.70 -2.24 -2.86
CA ILE A 71 -3.56 -3.49 -2.10
C ILE A 71 -2.09 -3.93 -2.02
N ILE A 72 -1.35 -3.92 -3.14
CA ILE A 72 0.06 -4.31 -3.14
C ILE A 72 0.92 -3.33 -2.33
N LEU A 73 0.67 -2.03 -2.43
CA LEU A 73 1.38 -1.04 -1.62
C LEU A 73 1.09 -1.24 -0.14
N PHE A 74 -0.16 -1.49 0.24
CA PHE A 74 -0.48 -1.76 1.64
C PHE A 74 0.22 -3.01 2.18
N LEU A 75 0.28 -4.08 1.38
CA LEU A 75 0.91 -5.35 1.77
C LEU A 75 2.44 -5.29 1.86
N TYR A 76 3.11 -4.57 0.96
CA TYR A 76 4.57 -4.63 0.81
C TYR A 76 5.31 -3.32 1.10
N SER A 77 4.61 -2.18 1.07
CA SER A 77 5.22 -0.85 1.19
C SER A 77 4.21 0.19 1.71
N PRO A 78 3.59 -0.03 2.89
CA PRO A 78 2.48 0.80 3.37
C PRO A 78 2.86 2.27 3.56
N SER A 79 4.14 2.56 3.86
CA SER A 79 4.66 3.93 3.91
C SER A 79 4.42 4.71 2.61
N THR A 80 4.38 4.05 1.45
CA THR A 80 4.08 4.70 0.17
C THR A 80 2.71 5.35 0.15
N LEU A 81 1.71 4.72 0.78
CA LEU A 81 0.35 5.28 0.86
C LEU A 81 0.28 6.53 1.75
N ALA A 82 1.29 6.74 2.59
CA ALA A 82 1.49 7.92 3.43
C ALA A 82 2.53 8.91 2.85
N GLY A 83 2.86 8.82 1.56
CA GLY A 83 3.82 9.72 0.88
C GLY A 83 5.28 9.26 0.90
N GLY A 84 5.55 8.06 1.41
CA GLY A 84 6.86 7.42 1.32
C GLY A 84 7.21 6.95 -0.10
N LYS A 85 8.44 6.45 -0.27
CA LYS A 85 8.89 5.88 -1.55
C LYS A 85 8.36 4.46 -1.72
N ILE A 86 8.10 4.06 -2.96
CA ILE A 86 7.80 2.66 -3.31
C ILE A 86 9.05 1.81 -3.05
N ALA A 87 8.90 0.71 -2.32
CA ALA A 87 10.02 -0.22 -2.09
C ALA A 87 10.57 -0.80 -3.41
N LYS A 88 11.88 -1.04 -3.42
CA LYS A 88 12.62 -1.45 -4.63
C LYS A 88 12.04 -2.75 -5.22
N GLY A 89 11.92 -2.81 -6.55
CA GLY A 89 11.44 -3.98 -7.28
C GLY A 89 9.92 -4.06 -7.45
N ILE A 90 9.12 -3.54 -6.51
CA ILE A 90 7.65 -3.55 -6.60
C ILE A 90 7.18 -2.84 -7.88
N ARG A 91 7.76 -1.67 -8.16
CA ARG A 91 7.39 -0.84 -9.31
C ARG A 91 7.58 -1.57 -10.65
N ASP A 92 8.66 -2.34 -10.77
CA ASP A 92 8.99 -3.04 -12.01
C ASP A 92 8.08 -4.26 -12.20
N ILE A 93 7.78 -4.98 -11.12
CA ILE A 93 6.82 -6.09 -11.12
C ILE A 93 5.41 -5.60 -11.49
N LEU A 94 4.94 -4.51 -10.86
CA LEU A 94 3.64 -3.92 -11.17
C LEU A 94 3.56 -3.44 -12.62
N ALA A 95 4.63 -2.85 -13.14
CA ALA A 95 4.67 -2.40 -14.54
C ALA A 95 4.51 -3.59 -15.51
N GLY A 96 5.21 -4.70 -15.26
CA GLY A 96 5.08 -5.92 -16.05
C GLY A 96 3.67 -6.54 -15.99
N ILE A 97 3.12 -6.67 -14.78
CA ILE A 97 1.79 -7.28 -14.56
C ILE A 97 0.66 -6.45 -15.20
N LEU A 98 0.73 -5.13 -15.07
CA LEU A 98 -0.32 -4.21 -15.53
C LEU A 98 -0.13 -3.74 -16.97
N GLY A 99 0.94 -4.18 -17.65
CA GLY A 99 1.21 -3.90 -19.06
C GLY A 99 1.70 -2.47 -19.33
N PHE A 100 2.40 -1.85 -18.37
CA PHE A 100 3.03 -0.54 -18.60
C PHE A 100 4.37 -0.69 -19.31
N LYS A 101 4.61 0.16 -20.31
CA LYS A 101 5.89 0.22 -21.04
C LYS A 101 7.05 0.71 -20.16
N ALA A 102 6.75 1.50 -19.13
CA ALA A 102 7.73 2.09 -18.24
C ALA A 102 7.24 2.07 -16.78
N PRO A 103 8.14 1.82 -15.80
CA PRO A 103 7.80 1.84 -14.37
C PRO A 103 7.24 3.19 -13.88
N THR A 104 7.53 4.29 -14.57
CA THR A 104 6.98 5.63 -14.26
C THR A 104 5.45 5.68 -14.34
N GLY A 105 4.84 4.85 -15.19
CA GLY A 105 3.38 4.74 -15.27
C GLY A 105 2.73 4.28 -13.96
N ILE A 106 3.44 3.47 -13.17
CA ILE A 106 3.00 3.04 -11.84
C ILE A 106 3.00 4.21 -10.87
N SER A 107 4.07 5.01 -10.86
CA SER A 107 4.17 6.18 -9.99
C SER A 107 3.04 7.18 -10.25
N ASN A 108 2.71 7.43 -11.53
CA ASN A 108 1.58 8.30 -11.88
C ASN A 108 0.24 7.73 -11.41
N LEU A 109 0.06 6.40 -11.53
CA LEU A 109 -1.17 5.75 -11.09
C LEU A 109 -1.35 5.80 -9.57
N CYS A 110 -0.24 5.78 -8.81
CA CYS A 110 -0.24 5.85 -7.35
C CYS A 110 -0.67 7.21 -6.78
N VAL A 111 -0.57 8.32 -7.54
CA VAL A 111 -0.77 9.68 -6.99
C VAL A 111 -2.16 9.83 -6.36
N ASP A 112 -3.20 9.32 -7.03
CA ASP A 112 -4.58 9.56 -6.63
C ASP A 112 -5.19 8.41 -5.81
N VAL A 113 -4.50 7.28 -5.62
CA VAL A 113 -5.12 6.08 -5.01
C VAL A 113 -5.55 6.33 -3.56
N THR A 114 -4.73 7.04 -2.79
CA THR A 114 -5.06 7.40 -1.39
C THR A 114 -6.16 8.46 -1.35
N PHE A 115 -6.17 9.41 -2.30
CA PHE A 115 -7.25 10.38 -2.42
C PHE A 115 -8.59 9.69 -2.67
N TYR A 116 -8.64 8.74 -3.62
CA TYR A 116 -9.86 8.01 -3.92
C TYR A 116 -10.36 7.18 -2.73
N TYR A 117 -9.45 6.46 -2.06
CA TYR A 117 -9.78 5.69 -0.86
C TYR A 117 -10.35 6.56 0.27
N ASN A 118 -9.80 7.76 0.47
CA ASN A 118 -10.22 8.67 1.53
C ASN A 118 -11.55 9.38 1.23
N ASN A 119 -11.85 9.67 -0.03
CA ASN A 119 -12.98 10.53 -0.39
C ASN A 119 -14.20 9.78 -0.97
N TYR A 120 -14.03 8.57 -1.52
CA TYR A 120 -15.12 7.85 -2.18
C TYR A 120 -15.45 6.54 -1.44
N LYS A 121 -16.65 6.50 -0.85
CA LYS A 121 -17.11 5.36 -0.03
C LYS A 121 -17.14 4.05 -0.82
N ASP A 122 -17.67 4.06 -2.04
CA ASP A 122 -17.79 2.85 -2.86
C ASP A 122 -16.41 2.32 -3.27
N TYR A 123 -15.50 3.23 -3.62
CA TYR A 123 -14.11 2.88 -3.95
C TYR A 123 -13.39 2.24 -2.76
N ARG A 124 -13.60 2.78 -1.55
CA ARG A 124 -13.08 2.20 -0.29
C ARG A 124 -13.67 0.82 -0.04
N ALA A 125 -14.99 0.68 -0.12
CA ALA A 125 -15.68 -0.59 0.13
C ALA A 125 -15.19 -1.70 -0.81
N ASP A 126 -14.96 -1.37 -2.08
CA ASP A 126 -14.39 -2.31 -3.05
C ASP A 126 -12.98 -2.76 -2.64
N ILE A 127 -12.11 -1.83 -2.24
CA ILE A 127 -10.75 -2.16 -1.78
C ILE A 127 -10.81 -3.03 -0.52
N ASP A 128 -11.64 -2.68 0.46
CA ASP A 128 -11.76 -3.42 1.72
C ASP A 128 -12.23 -4.86 1.47
N TYR A 129 -13.20 -5.05 0.58
CA TYR A 129 -13.67 -6.37 0.16
C TYR A 129 -12.56 -7.16 -0.54
N LEU A 130 -11.90 -6.57 -1.54
CA LEU A 130 -10.83 -7.21 -2.31
C LEU A 130 -9.64 -7.59 -1.42
N TYR A 131 -9.26 -6.70 -0.51
CA TYR A 131 -8.20 -6.92 0.46
C TYR A 131 -8.55 -8.08 1.39
N THR A 132 -9.78 -8.11 1.91
CA THR A 132 -10.25 -9.18 2.80
C THR A 132 -10.17 -10.55 2.12
N GLU A 133 -10.63 -10.65 0.87
CA GLU A 133 -10.53 -11.89 0.09
C GLU A 133 -9.08 -12.34 -0.14
N ILE A 134 -8.18 -11.39 -0.44
CA ILE A 134 -6.76 -11.69 -0.63
C ILE A 134 -6.11 -12.15 0.68
N ILE A 135 -6.38 -11.48 1.80
CA ILE A 135 -5.87 -11.87 3.12
C ILE A 135 -6.35 -13.26 3.53
N ASN A 136 -7.63 -13.57 3.32
CA ASN A 136 -8.18 -14.89 3.62
C ASN A 136 -7.47 -15.99 2.84
N ARG A 137 -7.19 -15.76 1.54
CA ARG A 137 -6.43 -16.70 0.71
C ARG A 137 -4.97 -16.84 1.14
N LEU A 138 -4.33 -15.74 1.52
CA LEU A 138 -2.96 -15.75 2.05
C LEU A 138 -2.88 -16.58 3.35
N ARG A 139 -3.81 -16.37 4.29
CA ARG A 139 -3.92 -17.14 5.53
C ARG A 139 -4.19 -18.62 5.28
N PHE A 140 -5.15 -18.92 4.41
CA PHE A 140 -5.49 -20.31 4.06
C PHE A 140 -4.30 -21.07 3.46
N LYS A 141 -3.42 -20.37 2.74
CA LYS A 141 -2.20 -20.94 2.16
C LYS A 141 -0.99 -20.91 3.10
N GLY A 142 -1.12 -20.41 4.33
CA GLY A 142 -0.02 -20.31 5.29
C GLY A 142 1.07 -19.32 4.90
N LEU A 143 0.73 -18.33 4.06
CA LEU A 143 1.68 -17.30 3.60
C LEU A 143 1.80 -16.13 4.58
N ILE A 144 0.81 -15.97 5.45
CA ILE A 144 0.79 -15.00 6.56
C ILE A 144 0.12 -15.66 7.77
N ASN A 145 0.50 -15.21 8.96
CA ASN A 145 -0.06 -15.65 10.25
C ASN A 145 -1.28 -14.82 10.67
#